data_AF-A0A095SX23-F1
#
_entry.id   AF-A0A095SX23-F1
#
_cell.length_a   1.000
_cell.length_b   1.000
_cell.length_c   1.000
_cell.angle_alpha   90.00
_cell.angle_beta   90.00
_cell.angle_gamma   90.00
#
_symmetry.space_group_name_H-M   'P 1'
#
loop_
_entity.id
_entity.type
_entity.pdbx_description
1 polymer ?
#
loop_
_entity_poly.entity_id
_entity_poly.type
_entity_poly.pdbx_seq_one_letter_code
_entity_poly.pdbx_strand_id
1 'polypeptide(L)'
;MKKIKAILLLVIVAFLLFYLNLPVLNYGFIALPIILLVITVIGVFIFTRFKVVNEKKIQLVEKPSKIFFVLIGLLLFYMIVFPLFTSLPMFRSQAYKNLIGKVADGTKISNHIAPISIDEIRVVDENLAYLLGEKILGSQPALGSQVELGHFCIQKVGEDLYWVAPLLHSGFFKWINNQEGTAGYVMVSATNERDVKLVQNIAGKNIKIKYQPEAFFGSQIERHLYFNGYATVGLADYTFEIDDKGNPFWVATKYNKKIGFAGNDAIGIVVVDAQTGTMTDYKIAEAPKWVDRVQPIDFIEDQLNDWGKYVHGYWNFSNADKLQTTEGLTLIYGENNKSYWYTGLTSVGKEESAVGFVLVDTRTKETTFYKQSGATEFAAQGSAEGKVQEKGYKSSLPIPYNINNIPTYVMTLKDDGGLVKMYAMVAISDYTIVGVGNSMREALTSFKSAYNMTGSKLNSSSLTNKKQLKTVVTRITNDVKNGNSFYYFTTKDYPNIFVGSSQISNQLPVTIVGDSIKVSFDVDNEEVIDVSTFENTTMKKK
;
A
#
# COMPACT_ATOMS: atom_id res chain seq x y z
N MET A 1 55.21 -2.52 -19.52
CA MET A 1 54.65 -1.37 -18.78
C MET A 1 53.31 -0.86 -19.35
N LYS A 2 53.18 -0.48 -20.63
CA LYS A 2 51.91 0.09 -21.17
C LYS A 2 50.70 -0.86 -21.13
N LYS A 3 50.88 -2.16 -21.44
CA LYS A 3 49.81 -3.18 -21.32
C LYS A 3 49.36 -3.41 -19.87
N ILE A 4 50.30 -3.35 -18.93
CA ILE A 4 50.01 -3.48 -17.48
C ILE A 4 49.15 -2.30 -17.01
N LYS A 5 49.47 -1.07 -17.43
CA LYS A 5 48.64 0.12 -17.11
C LYS A 5 47.23 0.01 -17.70
N ALA A 6 47.09 -0.50 -18.92
CA ALA A 6 45.79 -0.73 -19.56
C ALA A 6 44.95 -1.78 -18.81
N ILE A 7 45.56 -2.89 -18.39
CA ILE A 7 44.89 -3.92 -17.58
C ILE A 7 44.48 -3.34 -16.22
N LEU A 8 45.36 -2.59 -15.56
CA LEU A 8 45.06 -1.96 -14.27
C LEU A 8 43.87 -1.01 -14.37
N LEU A 9 43.81 -0.18 -15.42
CA LEU A 9 42.67 0.70 -15.69
C LEU A 9 41.38 -0.10 -15.86
N LEU A 10 41.41 -1.20 -16.62
CA LEU A 10 40.25 -2.07 -16.81
C LEU A 10 39.76 -2.67 -15.49
N VAL A 11 40.69 -3.12 -14.64
CA VAL A 11 40.37 -3.67 -13.30
C VAL A 11 39.75 -2.60 -12.41
N ILE A 12 40.26 -1.37 -12.43
CA ILE A 12 39.68 -0.25 -11.66
C ILE A 12 38.27 0.06 -12.16
N VAL A 13 38.07 0.15 -13.48
CA VAL A 13 36.74 0.39 -14.07
C VAL A 13 35.78 -0.75 -13.72
N ALA A 14 36.22 -2.00 -13.81
CA ALA A 14 35.42 -3.15 -13.42
C ALA A 14 35.03 -3.08 -11.93
N PHE A 15 35.99 -2.82 -11.04
CA PHE A 15 35.73 -2.64 -9.62
C PHE A 15 34.70 -1.54 -9.36
N LEU A 16 34.85 -0.37 -9.99
CA LEU A 16 33.91 0.74 -9.85
C LEU A 16 32.51 0.38 -10.34
N LEU A 17 32.38 -0.27 -11.51
CA LEU A 17 31.08 -0.67 -12.04
C LEU A 17 30.39 -1.69 -11.12
N PHE A 18 31.11 -2.68 -10.61
CA PHE A 18 30.56 -3.63 -9.64
C PHE A 18 30.17 -2.97 -8.32
N TYR A 19 31.03 -2.08 -7.81
CA TYR A 19 30.81 -1.40 -6.53
C TYR A 19 29.62 -0.44 -6.57
N LEU A 20 29.38 0.23 -7.70
CA LEU A 20 28.30 1.20 -7.88
C LEU A 20 26.96 0.54 -8.21
N ASN A 21 26.94 -0.55 -8.97
CA ASN A 21 25.71 -1.15 -9.49
C ASN A 21 25.22 -2.38 -8.70
N LEU A 22 26.06 -2.98 -7.85
CA LEU A 22 25.71 -4.12 -6.98
C LEU A 22 24.95 -5.24 -7.73
N PRO A 23 25.50 -5.78 -8.84
CA PRO A 23 24.75 -6.67 -9.71
C PRO A 23 24.47 -8.02 -9.02
N VAL A 24 23.21 -8.47 -9.05
CA VAL A 24 22.86 -9.80 -8.53
C VAL A 24 23.58 -10.89 -9.33
N LEU A 25 24.34 -11.71 -8.62
CA LEU A 25 25.20 -12.78 -9.14
C LEU A 25 24.42 -14.10 -9.27
N ASN A 26 23.28 -14.05 -9.96
CA ASN A 26 22.42 -15.22 -10.15
C ASN A 26 21.80 -15.26 -11.55
N TYR A 27 21.38 -16.45 -11.95
CA TYR A 27 20.65 -16.69 -13.19
C TYR A 27 19.38 -15.83 -13.27
N GLY A 28 19.06 -15.36 -14.48
CA GLY A 28 17.85 -14.56 -14.74
C GLY A 28 18.01 -13.06 -14.49
N PHE A 29 19.11 -12.63 -13.86
CA PHE A 29 19.45 -11.22 -13.70
C PHE A 29 20.38 -10.74 -14.83
N ILE A 30 20.15 -9.52 -15.31
CA ILE A 30 20.87 -8.95 -16.47
C ILE A 30 21.97 -7.94 -16.11
N ALA A 31 21.96 -7.40 -14.89
CA ALA A 31 22.91 -6.37 -14.47
C ALA A 31 24.38 -6.82 -14.58
N LEU A 32 24.69 -8.03 -14.13
CA LEU A 32 26.05 -8.60 -14.25
C LEU A 32 26.49 -8.73 -15.73
N PRO A 33 25.74 -9.39 -16.62
CA PRO A 33 26.07 -9.42 -18.05
C PRO A 33 26.23 -8.04 -18.70
N ILE A 34 25.41 -7.06 -18.32
CA ILE A 34 25.53 -5.68 -18.82
C ILE A 34 26.87 -5.08 -18.40
N ILE A 35 27.25 -5.21 -17.13
CA ILE A 35 28.53 -4.72 -16.63
C ILE A 35 29.69 -5.41 -17.35
N LEU A 36 29.62 -6.74 -17.50
CA LEU A 36 30.62 -7.51 -18.25
C LEU A 36 30.68 -7.07 -19.72
N LEU A 37 29.56 -6.74 -20.35
CA LEU A 37 29.52 -6.24 -21.73
C LEU A 37 30.23 -4.89 -21.82
N VAL A 38 29.91 -3.96 -20.92
CA VAL A 38 30.55 -2.63 -20.87
C VAL A 38 32.05 -2.77 -20.67
N ILE A 39 32.50 -3.61 -19.73
CA ILE A 39 33.93 -3.88 -19.50
C ILE A 39 34.59 -4.47 -20.75
N THR A 40 33.92 -5.43 -21.41
CA THR A 40 34.43 -6.08 -22.63
C THR A 40 34.57 -5.08 -23.78
N VAL A 41 33.58 -4.19 -23.97
CA VAL A 41 33.61 -3.12 -24.97
C VAL A 41 34.71 -2.10 -24.68
N ILE A 42 34.85 -1.65 -23.43
CA ILE A 42 35.96 -0.77 -23.01
C ILE A 42 37.30 -1.46 -23.26
N GLY A 43 37.41 -2.76 -22.98
CA GLY A 43 38.58 -3.57 -23.30
C GLY A 43 38.92 -3.55 -24.79
N VAL A 44 37.94 -3.73 -25.67
CA VAL A 44 38.11 -3.61 -27.12
C VAL A 44 38.74 -2.26 -27.49
N PHE A 45 38.21 -1.15 -26.96
CA PHE A 45 38.76 0.18 -27.24
C PHE A 45 40.19 0.37 -26.72
N ILE A 46 40.48 -0.07 -25.49
CA ILE A 46 41.80 0.08 -24.86
C ILE A 46 42.88 -0.72 -25.59
N PHE A 47 42.55 -1.92 -26.08
CA PHE A 47 43.49 -2.80 -26.77
C PHE A 47 43.52 -2.61 -28.29
N THR A 48 42.65 -1.77 -28.85
CA THR A 48 42.71 -1.38 -30.26
C THR A 48 43.64 -0.19 -30.44
N ARG A 49 44.56 -0.24 -31.40
CA ARG A 49 45.43 0.90 -31.72
C ARG A 49 45.30 1.34 -33.16
N PHE A 50 45.24 2.65 -33.34
CA PHE A 50 45.31 3.32 -34.63
C PHE A 50 46.62 4.10 -34.74
N LYS A 51 47.24 4.07 -35.91
CA LYS A 51 48.37 4.93 -36.28
C LYS A 51 47.97 5.69 -37.52
N VAL A 52 48.15 7.01 -37.46
CA VAL A 52 47.98 7.86 -38.63
C VAL A 52 49.22 7.68 -39.51
N VAL A 53 49.01 7.23 -40.74
CA VAL A 53 50.04 7.08 -41.77
C VAL A 53 49.74 8.10 -42.86
N ASN A 54 50.70 9.00 -43.13
CA ASN A 54 50.61 10.11 -44.11
C ASN A 54 49.31 10.92 -44.02
N GLU A 55 49.16 11.78 -43.00
CA GLU A 55 48.16 12.88 -42.79
C GLU A 55 46.67 12.65 -43.16
N LYS A 56 46.29 11.50 -43.74
CA LYS A 56 45.01 11.23 -44.40
C LYS A 56 44.61 9.75 -44.33
N LYS A 57 45.43 8.83 -43.80
CA LYS A 57 45.04 7.42 -43.61
C LYS A 57 45.25 6.95 -42.17
N ILE A 58 44.14 6.60 -41.50
CA ILE A 58 44.17 5.93 -40.20
C ILE A 58 44.35 4.43 -40.45
N GLN A 59 45.49 3.86 -40.06
CA GLN A 59 45.75 2.43 -40.14
C GLN A 59 45.63 1.78 -38.76
N LEU A 60 44.92 0.65 -38.71
CA LEU A 60 44.80 -0.17 -37.51
C LEU A 60 46.10 -0.93 -37.27
N VAL A 61 46.79 -0.64 -36.16
CA VAL A 61 48.12 -1.22 -35.82
C VAL A 61 48.00 -2.47 -34.98
N GLU A 62 47.10 -2.46 -33.99
CA GLU A 62 46.87 -3.60 -33.11
C GLU A 62 45.38 -3.91 -33.11
N LYS A 63 45.04 -5.14 -33.50
CA LYS A 63 43.67 -5.67 -33.43
C LYS A 63 43.42 -6.20 -32.01
N PRO A 64 42.22 -5.97 -31.46
CA PRO A 64 41.81 -6.63 -30.22
C PRO A 64 41.73 -8.15 -30.46
N SER A 65 41.95 -8.93 -29.41
CA SER A 65 41.84 -10.39 -29.49
C SER A 65 40.42 -10.80 -29.91
N LYS A 66 40.32 -11.85 -30.73
CA LYS A 66 39.02 -12.43 -31.15
C LYS A 66 38.15 -12.84 -29.96
N ILE A 67 38.77 -13.12 -28.80
CA ILE A 67 38.08 -13.47 -27.55
C ILE A 67 37.05 -12.40 -27.15
N PHE A 68 37.33 -11.11 -27.34
CA PHE A 68 36.42 -10.04 -26.95
C PHE A 68 35.13 -10.08 -27.77
N PHE A 69 35.21 -10.35 -29.07
CA PHE A 69 34.03 -10.46 -29.94
C PHE A 69 33.21 -11.71 -29.63
N VAL A 70 33.87 -12.83 -29.29
CA VAL A 70 33.18 -14.04 -28.82
C VAL A 70 32.46 -13.76 -27.50
N LEU A 71 33.11 -13.10 -26.55
CA LEU A 71 32.50 -12.71 -25.27
C LEU A 71 31.30 -11.77 -25.47
N ILE A 72 31.42 -10.75 -26.33
CA ILE A 72 30.29 -9.87 -26.68
C ILE A 72 29.15 -10.70 -27.28
N GLY A 73 29.44 -11.60 -28.22
CA GLY A 73 28.42 -12.48 -28.82
C GLY A 73 27.71 -13.35 -27.78
N LEU A 74 28.44 -13.94 -26.84
CA LEU A 74 27.87 -14.75 -25.76
C LEU A 74 27.03 -13.92 -24.79
N LEU A 75 27.48 -12.72 -24.40
CA LEU A 75 26.74 -11.83 -23.52
C LEU A 75 25.45 -11.34 -24.18
N LEU A 76 25.52 -10.92 -25.45
CA LEU A 76 24.32 -10.53 -26.22
C LEU A 76 23.37 -11.70 -26.41
N PHE A 77 23.88 -12.91 -26.67
CA PHE A 77 23.05 -14.11 -26.71
C PHE A 77 22.34 -14.35 -25.38
N TYR A 78 23.05 -14.26 -24.25
CA TYR A 78 22.46 -14.42 -22.92
C TYR A 78 21.42 -13.35 -22.58
N MET A 79 21.62 -12.09 -22.99
CA MET A 79 20.71 -10.99 -22.65
C MET A 79 19.52 -10.84 -23.60
N ILE A 80 19.66 -11.26 -24.86
CA ILE A 80 18.65 -11.01 -25.90
C ILE A 80 18.04 -12.34 -26.34
N VAL A 81 18.84 -13.26 -26.83
CA VAL A 81 18.34 -14.47 -27.50
C VAL A 81 17.78 -15.46 -26.48
N PHE A 82 18.51 -15.68 -25.39
CA PHE A 82 18.15 -16.68 -24.38
C PHE A 82 16.87 -16.34 -23.58
N PRO A 83 16.56 -15.09 -23.22
CA PRO A 83 15.28 -14.70 -22.61
C PRO A 83 14.07 -14.94 -23.52
N LEU A 84 14.23 -14.85 -24.86
CA LEU A 84 13.14 -15.15 -25.81
C LEU A 84 12.64 -16.59 -25.72
N PHE A 85 13.49 -17.53 -25.31
CA PHE A 85 13.11 -18.94 -25.15
C PHE A 85 12.69 -19.29 -23.73
N THR A 86 13.23 -18.57 -22.74
CA THR A 86 13.03 -18.91 -21.33
C THR A 86 11.89 -18.12 -20.67
N SER A 87 11.63 -16.91 -21.15
CA SER A 87 10.77 -15.92 -20.47
C SER A 87 9.64 -15.38 -21.35
N LEU A 88 9.66 -15.61 -22.66
CA LEU A 88 8.66 -15.00 -23.55
C LEU A 88 7.23 -15.51 -23.21
N PRO A 89 6.24 -14.61 -22.99
CA PRO A 89 4.89 -15.01 -22.62
C PRO A 89 4.20 -15.94 -23.63
N MET A 90 4.57 -15.88 -24.91
CA MET A 90 4.08 -16.81 -25.94
C MET A 90 4.31 -18.27 -25.57
N PHE A 91 5.47 -18.59 -24.98
CA PHE A 91 5.83 -19.95 -24.58
C PHE A 91 5.56 -20.24 -23.11
N ARG A 92 5.40 -19.20 -22.28
CA ARG A 92 5.34 -19.30 -20.80
C ARG A 92 4.08 -18.72 -20.17
N SER A 93 3.05 -18.36 -20.94
CA SER A 93 1.80 -17.76 -20.44
C SER A 93 1.18 -18.54 -19.27
N GLN A 94 1.21 -19.87 -19.28
CA GLN A 94 0.72 -20.67 -18.15
C GLN A 94 1.57 -20.52 -16.88
N ALA A 95 2.89 -20.37 -17.01
CA ALA A 95 3.78 -20.14 -15.87
C ALA A 95 3.54 -18.76 -15.26
N TYR A 96 3.34 -17.74 -16.09
CA TYR A 96 2.94 -16.40 -15.66
C TYR A 96 1.58 -16.41 -14.96
N LYS A 97 0.58 -17.05 -15.57
CA LYS A 97 -0.75 -17.23 -14.98
C LYS A 97 -0.69 -17.85 -13.59
N ASN A 98 0.16 -18.86 -13.41
CA ASN A 98 0.26 -19.61 -12.16
C ASN A 98 1.18 -18.96 -11.12
N LEU A 99 1.82 -17.83 -11.41
CA LEU A 99 2.86 -17.24 -10.55
C LEU A 99 2.28 -16.70 -9.23
N ILE A 100 1.06 -16.16 -9.27
CA ILE A 100 0.30 -15.75 -8.08
C ILE A 100 -0.05 -16.94 -7.17
N GLY A 101 -0.02 -18.16 -7.71
CA GLY A 101 -0.41 -19.38 -7.02
C GLY A 101 -1.87 -19.77 -7.24
N LYS A 102 -2.40 -20.61 -6.35
CA LYS A 102 -3.81 -21.04 -6.42
C LYS A 102 -4.70 -19.93 -5.87
N VAL A 103 -5.60 -19.45 -6.72
CA VAL A 103 -6.63 -18.47 -6.33
C VAL A 103 -7.87 -19.24 -5.84
N ALA A 104 -8.25 -19.04 -4.59
CA ALA A 104 -9.46 -19.62 -4.02
C ALA A 104 -10.68 -18.76 -4.37
N ASP A 105 -11.84 -19.38 -4.61
CA ASP A 105 -13.10 -18.66 -4.74
C ASP A 105 -13.65 -18.31 -3.34
N GLY A 106 -13.78 -17.01 -3.07
CA GLY A 106 -14.44 -16.48 -1.88
C GLY A 106 -15.94 -16.26 -2.10
N THR A 107 -16.75 -16.40 -1.05
CA THR A 107 -18.21 -16.25 -1.13
C THR A 107 -18.67 -14.80 -0.96
N LYS A 108 -18.24 -14.12 0.11
CA LYS A 108 -18.50 -12.70 0.37
C LYS A 108 -17.30 -12.07 1.04
N ILE A 109 -16.92 -10.87 0.60
CA ILE A 109 -15.80 -10.13 1.20
C ILE A 109 -16.06 -9.77 2.67
N SER A 110 -17.33 -9.56 3.04
CA SER A 110 -17.78 -9.30 4.41
C SER A 110 -17.52 -10.45 5.38
N ASN A 111 -17.22 -11.66 4.90
CA ASN A 111 -16.87 -12.80 5.75
C ASN A 111 -15.36 -12.87 6.03
N HIS A 112 -14.55 -12.05 5.36
CA HIS A 112 -13.10 -12.00 5.53
C HIS A 112 -12.66 -10.69 6.20
N ILE A 113 -13.39 -9.59 5.93
CA ILE A 113 -13.19 -8.29 6.56
C ILE A 113 -14.18 -8.16 7.72
N ALA A 114 -13.63 -8.02 8.93
CA ALA A 114 -14.40 -7.83 10.15
C ALA A 114 -15.26 -6.57 10.04
N PRO A 115 -16.46 -6.54 10.64
CA PRO A 115 -17.11 -5.29 10.96
C PRO A 115 -16.15 -4.42 11.78
N ILE A 116 -15.92 -3.19 11.32
CA ILE A 116 -15.00 -2.25 11.97
C ILE A 116 -15.78 -1.07 12.56
N SER A 117 -15.32 -0.57 13.71
CA SER A 117 -15.85 0.66 14.29
C SER A 117 -15.44 1.86 13.43
N ILE A 118 -16.28 2.91 13.43
CA ILE A 118 -15.96 4.13 12.68
C ILE A 118 -14.68 4.82 13.17
N ASP A 119 -14.35 4.65 14.46
CA ASP A 119 -13.17 5.25 15.11
C ASP A 119 -11.86 4.53 14.76
N GLU A 120 -11.96 3.31 14.23
CA GLU A 120 -10.81 2.49 13.80
C GLU A 120 -10.54 2.60 12.29
N ILE A 121 -11.37 3.36 11.57
CA ILE A 121 -11.21 3.55 10.13
C ILE A 121 -10.00 4.42 9.84
N ARG A 122 -9.14 3.97 8.91
CA ARG A 122 -8.04 4.77 8.39
C ARG A 122 -8.56 5.99 7.65
N VAL A 123 -8.15 7.17 8.13
CA VAL A 123 -8.43 8.47 7.53
C VAL A 123 -7.16 9.19 7.07
N VAL A 124 -6.00 8.77 7.58
CA VAL A 124 -4.71 9.30 7.15
C VAL A 124 -4.14 8.40 6.06
N ASP A 125 -3.93 8.94 4.87
CA ASP A 125 -3.14 8.30 3.82
C ASP A 125 -1.67 8.75 3.86
N GLU A 126 -0.83 8.13 3.04
CA GLU A 126 0.61 8.37 3.01
C GLU A 126 0.96 9.84 2.76
N ASN A 127 0.28 10.50 1.82
CA ASN A 127 0.52 11.90 1.49
C ASN A 127 0.21 12.82 2.66
N LEU A 128 -0.88 12.57 3.39
CA LEU A 128 -1.21 13.33 4.59
C LEU A 128 -0.22 13.04 5.73
N ALA A 129 0.17 11.78 5.92
CA ALA A 129 1.21 11.41 6.89
C ALA A 129 2.52 12.14 6.61
N TYR A 130 2.90 12.29 5.34
CA TYR A 130 4.06 13.08 4.92
C TYR A 130 3.95 14.55 5.32
N LEU A 131 2.83 15.21 5.02
CA LEU A 131 2.60 16.62 5.41
C LEU A 131 2.63 16.83 6.93
N LEU A 132 2.01 15.91 7.68
CA LEU A 132 2.00 15.94 9.14
C LEU A 132 3.41 15.69 9.72
N GLY A 133 4.17 14.78 9.10
CA GLY A 133 5.55 14.48 9.46
C GLY A 133 6.51 15.63 9.21
N GLU A 134 6.41 16.28 8.05
CA GLU A 134 7.18 17.49 7.74
C GLU A 134 6.90 18.62 8.73
N LYS A 135 5.64 18.79 9.14
CA LYS A 135 5.26 19.79 10.14
C LYS A 135 5.89 19.52 11.51
N ILE A 136 5.90 18.27 11.99
CA ILE A 136 6.54 17.95 13.28
C ILE A 136 8.07 18.06 13.19
N LEU A 137 8.66 17.66 12.06
CA LEU A 137 10.09 17.78 11.82
C LEU A 137 10.54 19.25 11.77
N GLY A 138 9.79 20.11 11.05
CA GLY A 138 10.04 21.54 10.98
C GLY A 138 9.89 22.27 12.31
N SER A 139 9.13 21.71 13.25
CA SER A 139 9.02 22.24 14.62
C SER A 139 10.28 21.99 15.47
N GLN A 140 11.24 21.19 14.98
CA GLN A 140 12.50 20.85 15.66
C GLN A 140 13.70 21.53 14.96
N PRO A 141 14.14 22.71 15.41
CA PRO A 141 15.18 23.49 14.72
C PRO A 141 16.51 22.76 14.53
N ALA A 142 16.85 21.86 15.47
CA ALA A 142 18.10 21.11 15.43
C ALA A 142 18.15 20.05 14.32
N LEU A 143 16.99 19.56 13.86
CA LEU A 143 16.88 18.46 12.90
C LEU A 143 16.67 18.93 11.47
N GLY A 144 15.90 20.01 11.27
CA GLY A 144 15.40 20.42 9.95
C GLY A 144 16.46 20.72 8.87
N SER A 145 17.74 20.90 9.22
CA SER A 145 18.83 21.04 8.25
C SER A 145 19.73 19.82 8.13
N GLN A 146 19.62 18.84 9.02
CA GLN A 146 20.50 17.67 9.09
C GLN A 146 19.89 16.44 8.44
N VAL A 147 18.57 16.32 8.50
CA VAL A 147 17.83 15.13 8.06
C VAL A 147 16.72 15.49 7.09
N GLU A 148 16.32 14.50 6.32
CA GLU A 148 15.12 14.52 5.48
C GLU A 148 14.18 13.40 5.96
N LEU A 149 12.88 13.54 5.69
CA LEU A 149 11.91 12.53 6.03
C LEU A 149 11.89 11.44 4.96
N GLY A 150 12.02 10.17 5.39
CA GLY A 150 11.92 9.02 4.49
C GLY A 150 10.49 8.71 4.07
N HIS A 151 10.34 7.62 3.31
CA HIS A 151 9.03 7.12 2.91
C HIS A 151 8.26 6.55 4.10
N PHE A 152 6.95 6.83 4.15
CA PHE A 152 6.08 6.32 5.19
C PHE A 152 5.61 4.91 4.84
N CYS A 153 5.82 3.97 5.75
CA CYS A 153 5.29 2.62 5.65
C CYS A 153 4.15 2.44 6.64
N ILE A 154 2.96 2.09 6.14
CA ILE A 154 1.84 1.69 7.01
C ILE A 154 2.07 0.29 7.55
N GLN A 155 1.96 0.18 8.88
CA GLN A 155 2.22 -1.05 9.62
C GLN A 155 1.43 -1.05 10.93
N LYS A 156 1.22 -2.24 11.48
CA LYS A 156 0.58 -2.45 12.77
C LYS A 156 1.65 -2.46 13.87
N VAL A 157 1.45 -1.63 14.89
CA VAL A 157 2.35 -1.53 16.05
C VAL A 157 1.50 -1.75 17.29
N GLY A 158 1.64 -2.92 17.93
CA GLY A 158 0.67 -3.37 18.92
C GLY A 158 -0.69 -3.64 18.27
N GLU A 159 -1.74 -2.92 18.68
CA GLU A 159 -3.09 -3.06 18.11
C GLU A 159 -3.44 -1.99 17.08
N ASP A 160 -2.69 -0.88 17.05
CA ASP A 160 -3.00 0.32 16.28
C ASP A 160 -2.23 0.36 14.95
N LEU A 161 -2.79 1.07 13.97
CA LEU A 161 -2.16 1.30 12.67
C LEU A 161 -1.44 2.64 12.63
N TYR A 162 -0.17 2.60 12.22
CA TYR A 162 0.68 3.75 12.11
C TYR A 162 1.37 3.81 10.75
N TRP A 163 1.49 5.01 10.21
CA TRP A 163 2.47 5.35 9.18
C TRP A 163 3.79 5.68 9.89
N VAL A 164 4.86 4.97 9.55
CA VAL A 164 6.18 5.20 10.13
C VAL A 164 7.18 5.56 9.04
N ALA A 165 7.94 6.65 9.24
CA ALA A 165 8.99 7.09 8.33
C ALA A 165 10.30 7.34 9.09
N PRO A 166 11.44 6.79 8.64
CA PRO A 166 12.73 7.09 9.24
C PRO A 166 13.16 8.52 8.95
N LEU A 167 13.93 9.12 9.84
CA LEU A 167 14.72 10.31 9.49
C LEU A 167 15.95 9.84 8.73
N LEU A 168 16.18 10.38 7.54
CA LEU A 168 17.27 10.00 6.65
C LEU A 168 18.33 11.10 6.52
N HIS A 169 19.54 10.73 6.10
CA HIS A 169 20.56 11.73 5.78
C HIS A 169 20.20 12.49 4.51
N SER A 170 20.04 13.81 4.64
CA SER A 170 19.83 14.74 3.53
C SER A 170 21.07 15.03 2.65
N GLY A 171 22.11 14.19 2.68
CA GLY A 171 23.26 14.30 1.79
C GLY A 171 24.64 13.96 2.37
N PHE A 172 25.63 13.93 1.48
CA PHE A 172 26.97 13.37 1.73
C PHE A 172 27.72 13.99 2.91
N PHE A 173 27.86 15.31 2.95
CA PHE A 173 28.60 15.98 4.02
C PHE A 173 27.90 15.84 5.38
N LYS A 174 26.56 15.78 5.38
CA LYS A 174 25.78 15.60 6.60
C LYS A 174 25.91 14.17 7.13
N TRP A 175 25.95 13.18 6.24
CA TRP A 175 26.31 11.80 6.59
C TRP A 175 27.73 11.69 7.17
N ILE A 176 28.74 12.34 6.57
CA ILE A 176 30.12 12.35 7.13
C ILE A 176 30.15 12.97 8.54
N ASN A 177 29.41 14.05 8.76
CA ASN A 177 29.39 14.72 10.06
C ASN A 177 28.58 13.95 11.12
N ASN A 178 27.75 12.98 10.71
CA ASN A 178 26.89 12.20 11.59
C ASN A 178 26.94 10.70 11.26
N GLN A 179 28.14 10.11 11.34
CA GLN A 179 28.36 8.69 11.04
C GLN A 179 27.71 7.73 12.03
N GLU A 180 27.29 8.24 13.20
CA GLU A 180 26.55 7.45 14.19
C GLU A 180 25.12 7.16 13.73
N GLY A 181 24.55 7.98 12.85
CA GLY A 181 23.20 7.80 12.31
C GLY A 181 22.22 8.91 12.68
N THR A 182 21.12 8.98 11.94
CA THR A 182 20.06 9.98 12.10
C THR A 182 19.16 9.69 13.32
N ALA A 183 18.58 10.75 13.88
CA ALA A 183 18.03 10.73 15.23
C ALA A 183 16.54 10.39 15.27
N GLY A 184 16.19 9.13 14.99
CA GLY A 184 14.84 8.60 15.19
C GLY A 184 13.98 8.55 13.92
N TYR A 185 12.68 8.46 14.13
CA TYR A 185 11.67 8.31 13.08
C TYR A 185 10.37 9.03 13.46
N VAL A 186 9.54 9.34 12.48
CA VAL A 186 8.20 9.92 12.67
C VAL A 186 7.17 8.81 12.61
N MET A 187 6.17 8.88 13.49
CA MET A 187 5.04 7.98 13.57
C MET A 187 3.75 8.78 13.54
N VAL A 188 2.86 8.49 12.60
CA VAL A 188 1.57 9.17 12.41
C VAL A 188 0.46 8.13 12.50
N SER A 189 -0.54 8.34 13.35
CA SER A 189 -1.69 7.43 13.43
C SER A 189 -2.44 7.39 12.09
N ALA A 190 -2.83 6.19 11.67
CA ALA A 190 -3.67 5.99 10.49
C ALA A 190 -5.11 6.48 10.71
N THR A 191 -5.58 6.55 11.95
CA THR A 191 -6.97 6.88 12.33
C THR A 191 -7.12 8.29 12.92
N ASN A 192 -6.02 8.94 13.32
CA ASN A 192 -6.06 10.27 13.95
C ASN A 192 -4.95 11.19 13.43
N GLU A 193 -5.33 12.18 12.62
CA GLU A 193 -4.43 13.21 12.07
C GLU A 193 -3.68 14.05 13.12
N ARG A 194 -4.14 14.06 14.38
CA ARG A 194 -3.51 14.81 15.46
C ARG A 194 -2.49 13.99 16.25
N ASP A 195 -2.51 12.67 16.10
CA ASP A 195 -1.55 11.79 16.77
C ASP A 195 -0.30 11.60 15.91
N VAL A 196 0.62 12.56 16.05
CA VAL A 196 1.90 12.61 15.34
C VAL A 196 3.02 12.63 16.37
N LYS A 197 3.95 11.68 16.29
CA LYS A 197 5.06 11.52 17.23
C LYS A 197 6.37 11.52 16.49
N LEU A 198 7.32 12.30 16.98
CA LEU A 198 8.73 12.17 16.64
C LEU A 198 9.41 11.31 17.71
N VAL A 199 9.78 10.09 17.36
CA VAL A 199 10.36 9.11 18.30
C VAL A 199 11.88 9.13 18.14
N GLN A 200 12.58 9.58 19.18
CA GLN A 200 14.04 9.69 19.18
C GLN A 200 14.72 8.85 20.26
N ASN A 201 13.94 8.32 21.20
CA ASN A 201 14.43 7.54 22.33
C ASN A 201 13.47 6.39 22.64
N ILE A 202 14.03 5.21 22.87
CA ILE A 202 13.30 4.01 23.31
C ILE A 202 13.95 3.51 24.59
N ALA A 203 13.15 3.39 25.65
CA ALA A 203 13.61 2.87 26.94
C ALA A 203 14.91 3.54 27.47
N GLY A 204 15.04 4.85 27.29
CA GLY A 204 16.20 5.63 27.73
C GLY A 204 17.37 5.63 26.75
N LYS A 205 17.30 4.90 25.63
CA LYS A 205 18.37 4.84 24.61
C LYS A 205 18.01 5.67 23.39
N ASN A 206 18.93 6.52 22.94
CA ASN A 206 18.76 7.31 21.73
C ASN A 206 18.77 6.42 20.51
N ILE A 207 17.82 6.64 19.60
CA ILE A 207 17.74 5.95 18.32
C ILE A 207 18.74 6.58 17.37
N LYS A 208 19.52 5.73 16.70
CA LYS A 208 20.49 6.14 15.69
C LYS A 208 20.35 5.28 14.43
N ILE A 209 19.63 5.78 13.43
CA ILE A 209 19.46 5.10 12.15
C ILE A 209 20.73 5.28 11.33
N LYS A 210 21.63 4.30 11.42
CA LYS A 210 22.95 4.33 10.79
C LYS A 210 22.93 3.72 9.40
N TYR A 211 22.31 2.55 9.29
CA TYR A 211 22.14 1.85 8.02
C TYR A 211 20.85 2.31 7.39
N GLN A 212 20.93 2.88 6.20
CA GLN A 212 19.78 3.52 5.53
C GLN A 212 20.06 3.72 4.04
N PRO A 213 19.03 3.91 3.18
CA PRO A 213 19.22 4.11 1.74
C PRO A 213 20.09 5.34 1.42
N GLU A 214 19.92 6.45 2.15
CA GLU A 214 20.66 7.71 1.88
C GLU A 214 21.99 7.85 2.61
N ALA A 215 22.45 6.77 3.24
CA ALA A 215 23.82 6.69 3.72
C ALA A 215 24.78 6.33 2.56
N PHE A 216 26.07 6.48 2.82
CA PHE A 216 27.10 6.23 1.81
C PHE A 216 27.97 5.02 2.18
N PHE A 217 28.66 4.47 1.17
CA PHE A 217 29.55 3.32 1.29
C PHE A 217 28.93 2.17 2.10
N GLY A 218 29.63 1.63 3.10
CA GLY A 218 29.18 0.46 3.87
C GLY A 218 27.97 0.68 4.77
N SER A 219 27.54 1.94 4.99
CA SER A 219 26.29 2.23 5.72
C SER A 219 25.06 2.33 4.81
N GLN A 220 25.25 2.35 3.48
CA GLN A 220 24.10 2.28 2.57
C GLN A 220 23.50 0.87 2.63
N ILE A 221 22.20 0.77 2.89
CA ILE A 221 21.57 -0.51 3.28
C ILE A 221 21.70 -1.61 2.22
N GLU A 222 21.51 -1.29 0.94
CA GLU A 222 21.62 -2.24 -0.16
C GLU A 222 23.05 -2.78 -0.29
N ARG A 223 24.03 -1.88 -0.18
CA ARG A 223 25.45 -2.20 -0.23
C ARG A 223 25.89 -3.03 0.96
N HIS A 224 25.40 -2.70 2.14
CA HIS A 224 25.65 -3.47 3.35
C HIS A 224 25.16 -4.91 3.17
N LEU A 225 23.93 -5.11 2.71
CA LEU A 225 23.40 -6.45 2.41
C LEU A 225 24.21 -7.16 1.32
N TYR A 226 24.51 -6.47 0.22
CA TYR A 226 25.24 -7.03 -0.91
C TYR A 226 26.60 -7.62 -0.50
N PHE A 227 27.42 -6.86 0.24
CA PHE A 227 28.74 -7.29 0.66
C PHE A 227 28.74 -8.23 1.88
N ASN A 228 27.59 -8.43 2.53
CA ASN A 228 27.45 -9.33 3.67
C ASN A 228 26.60 -10.58 3.37
N GLY A 229 26.69 -11.08 2.13
CA GLY A 229 26.20 -12.42 1.78
C GLY A 229 24.96 -12.47 0.90
N TYR A 230 24.40 -11.32 0.50
CA TYR A 230 23.19 -11.27 -0.32
C TYR A 230 23.43 -10.91 -1.79
N ALA A 231 24.68 -10.95 -2.27
CA ALA A 231 25.00 -10.68 -3.67
C ALA A 231 24.40 -11.69 -4.68
N THR A 232 24.00 -12.89 -4.27
CA THR A 232 23.48 -13.96 -5.15
C THR A 232 21.95 -14.09 -5.16
N VAL A 233 21.23 -13.16 -4.54
CA VAL A 233 19.76 -13.16 -4.47
C VAL A 233 19.21 -11.80 -4.85
N GLY A 234 18.02 -11.76 -5.46
CA GLY A 234 17.32 -10.50 -5.68
C GLY A 234 16.85 -9.93 -4.35
N LEU A 235 17.08 -8.64 -4.14
CA LEU A 235 16.51 -7.88 -3.02
C LEU A 235 15.60 -6.79 -3.58
N ALA A 236 14.42 -6.63 -3.00
CA ALA A 236 13.43 -5.64 -3.36
C ALA A 236 12.69 -5.15 -2.12
N ASP A 237 11.93 -4.06 -2.27
CA ASP A 237 11.01 -3.52 -1.26
C ASP A 237 11.67 -3.37 0.12
N TYR A 238 12.62 -2.44 0.21
CA TYR A 238 13.28 -2.10 1.47
C TYR A 238 12.34 -1.24 2.33
N THR A 239 11.51 -1.88 3.14
CA THR A 239 10.54 -1.19 4.00
C THR A 239 11.16 -0.87 5.36
N PHE A 240 10.85 0.32 5.88
CA PHE A 240 11.22 0.68 7.24
C PHE A 240 10.09 0.28 8.19
N GLU A 241 10.36 -0.69 9.05
CA GLU A 241 9.38 -1.23 10.00
C GLU A 241 9.94 -1.18 11.43
N ILE A 242 9.05 -1.06 12.41
CA ILE A 242 9.38 -1.07 13.83
C ILE A 242 8.74 -2.27 14.50
N ASP A 243 9.44 -2.89 15.44
CA ASP A 243 8.81 -3.90 16.29
C ASP A 243 7.84 -3.25 17.30
N ASP A 244 7.08 -4.08 18.02
CA ASP A 244 6.13 -3.60 19.05
C ASP A 244 6.81 -2.83 20.21
N LYS A 245 8.15 -2.88 20.31
CA LYS A 245 8.93 -2.11 21.29
C LYS A 245 9.45 -0.79 20.70
N GLY A 246 9.20 -0.53 19.42
CA GLY A 246 9.64 0.63 18.66
C GLY A 246 11.02 0.50 18.02
N ASN A 247 11.70 -0.65 18.13
CA ASN A 247 13.05 -0.79 17.57
C ASN A 247 13.00 -0.73 16.04
N PRO A 248 13.87 0.06 15.38
CA PRO A 248 13.81 0.27 13.94
C PRO A 248 14.57 -0.80 13.14
N PHE A 249 13.91 -1.30 12.10
CA PHE A 249 14.45 -2.30 11.18
C PHE A 249 14.21 -1.90 9.72
N TRP A 250 15.12 -2.33 8.85
CA TRP A 250 14.85 -2.45 7.43
C TRP A 250 14.46 -3.89 7.12
N VAL A 251 13.32 -4.08 6.47
CA VAL A 251 12.89 -5.37 5.96
C VAL A 251 13.10 -5.35 4.45
N ALA A 252 13.93 -6.25 3.94
CA ALA A 252 14.16 -6.40 2.51
C ALA A 252 13.59 -7.74 2.04
N THR A 253 12.76 -7.72 1.00
CA THR A 253 12.22 -8.94 0.41
C THR A 253 13.28 -9.61 -0.46
N LYS A 254 13.57 -10.88 -0.18
CA LYS A 254 14.37 -11.74 -1.06
C LYS A 254 13.49 -12.35 -2.14
N TYR A 255 13.96 -12.35 -3.38
CA TYR A 255 13.23 -12.94 -4.50
C TYR A 255 14.13 -13.61 -5.53
N ASN A 256 13.51 -14.48 -6.33
CA ASN A 256 14.12 -15.11 -7.49
C ASN A 256 13.25 -14.91 -8.75
N LYS A 257 13.84 -15.10 -9.93
CA LYS A 257 13.12 -15.16 -11.21
C LYS A 257 12.58 -16.57 -11.44
N LYS A 258 11.27 -16.78 -11.34
CA LYS A 258 10.64 -18.10 -11.57
C LYS A 258 10.50 -18.46 -13.04
N ILE A 259 10.51 -17.47 -13.93
CA ILE A 259 10.25 -17.65 -15.36
C ILE A 259 11.45 -17.09 -16.14
N GLY A 260 12.56 -17.83 -16.12
CA GLY A 260 13.80 -17.42 -16.79
C GLY A 260 14.37 -16.13 -16.21
N PHE A 261 14.12 -15.02 -16.89
CA PHE A 261 14.55 -13.65 -16.58
C PHE A 261 13.41 -12.79 -16.02
N ALA A 262 12.22 -13.36 -15.89
CA ALA A 262 11.01 -12.70 -15.45
C ALA A 262 10.32 -13.50 -14.34
N GLY A 263 9.16 -13.02 -13.89
CA GLY A 263 8.37 -13.62 -12.83
C GLY A 263 9.08 -13.51 -11.49
N ASN A 264 9.23 -12.28 -10.98
CA ASN A 264 9.74 -12.05 -9.64
C ASN A 264 8.84 -12.75 -8.63
N ASP A 265 9.43 -13.55 -7.75
CA ASP A 265 8.70 -14.29 -6.73
C ASP A 265 9.46 -14.27 -5.41
N ALA A 266 8.80 -13.79 -4.35
CA ALA A 266 9.39 -13.70 -3.03
C ALA A 266 9.70 -15.09 -2.48
N ILE A 267 10.85 -15.23 -1.81
CA ILE A 267 11.31 -16.48 -1.20
C ILE A 267 11.57 -16.35 0.30
N GLY A 268 11.52 -15.13 0.84
CA GLY A 268 11.77 -14.81 2.24
C GLY A 268 12.13 -13.34 2.41
N ILE A 269 12.60 -12.98 3.60
CA ILE A 269 13.02 -11.62 3.94
C ILE A 269 14.39 -11.63 4.61
N VAL A 270 15.04 -10.46 4.58
CA VAL A 270 16.16 -10.15 5.47
C VAL A 270 15.75 -8.98 6.33
N VAL A 271 15.81 -9.17 7.65
CA VAL A 271 15.58 -8.10 8.62
C VAL A 271 16.92 -7.55 9.04
N VAL A 272 17.12 -6.25 8.91
CA VAL A 272 18.34 -5.55 9.27
C VAL A 272 18.03 -4.54 10.37
N ASP A 273 18.69 -4.68 11.52
CA ASP A 273 18.66 -3.65 12.56
C ASP A 273 19.23 -2.35 11.99
N ALA A 274 18.41 -1.28 11.94
CA ALA A 274 18.78 -0.04 11.29
C ALA A 274 19.91 0.72 12.02
N GLN A 275 20.19 0.36 13.27
CA GLN A 275 21.24 0.97 14.10
C GLN A 275 22.54 0.16 14.03
N THR A 276 22.45 -1.16 14.19
CA THR A 276 23.63 -2.03 14.29
C THR A 276 24.06 -2.65 12.97
N GLY A 277 23.15 -2.75 11.99
CA GLY A 277 23.39 -3.45 10.73
C GLY A 277 23.38 -4.98 10.87
N THR A 278 22.96 -5.49 12.03
CA THR A 278 22.81 -6.94 12.24
C THR A 278 21.71 -7.48 11.34
N MET A 279 22.02 -8.50 10.55
CA MET A 279 21.11 -9.09 9.57
C MET A 279 20.60 -10.44 10.06
N THR A 280 19.29 -10.66 9.96
CA THR A 280 18.68 -11.97 10.21
C THR A 280 17.86 -12.39 8.99
N ASP A 281 18.18 -13.58 8.47
CA ASP A 281 17.50 -14.18 7.32
C ASP A 281 16.28 -14.98 7.79
N TYR A 282 15.14 -14.77 7.14
CA TYR A 282 13.94 -15.57 7.38
C TYR A 282 13.36 -16.11 6.08
N LYS A 283 12.86 -17.34 6.12
CA LYS A 283 11.89 -17.83 5.14
C LYS A 283 10.54 -17.17 5.41
N ILE A 284 9.66 -17.19 4.40
CA ILE A 284 8.30 -16.61 4.49
C ILE A 284 7.55 -17.06 5.75
N ALA A 285 7.53 -18.37 6.04
CA ALA A 285 6.80 -18.92 7.17
C ALA A 285 7.43 -18.62 8.55
N GLU A 286 8.72 -18.24 8.57
CA GLU A 286 9.51 -18.00 9.78
C GLU A 286 9.64 -16.51 10.10
N ALA A 287 9.16 -15.63 9.21
CA ALA A 287 9.21 -14.18 9.39
C ALA A 287 8.54 -13.76 10.72
N PRO A 288 9.11 -12.81 11.48
CA PRO A 288 8.50 -12.32 12.71
C PRO A 288 7.08 -11.79 12.49
N LYS A 289 6.22 -11.88 13.51
CA LYS A 289 4.79 -11.49 13.39
C LYS A 289 4.58 -10.00 13.16
N TRP A 290 5.46 -9.16 13.69
CA TRP A 290 5.42 -7.70 13.53
C TRP A 290 5.80 -7.25 12.10
N VAL A 291 6.35 -8.14 11.28
CA VAL A 291 6.66 -7.82 9.88
C VAL A 291 5.40 -7.95 9.04
N ASP A 292 4.86 -6.84 8.56
CA ASP A 292 3.61 -6.87 7.81
C ASP A 292 3.82 -7.15 6.32
N ARG A 293 4.97 -6.74 5.76
CA ARG A 293 5.24 -6.79 4.32
C ARG A 293 6.35 -7.79 3.98
N VAL A 294 5.96 -8.95 3.44
CA VAL A 294 6.90 -9.95 2.87
C VAL A 294 6.71 -10.09 1.36
N GLN A 295 5.50 -9.83 0.87
CA GLN A 295 5.14 -9.84 -0.54
C GLN A 295 5.05 -8.39 -1.04
N PRO A 296 6.01 -7.91 -1.85
CA PRO A 296 5.99 -6.56 -2.41
C PRO A 296 4.76 -6.30 -3.27
N ILE A 297 4.22 -5.08 -3.20
CA ILE A 297 3.04 -4.65 -3.97
C ILE A 297 3.25 -4.92 -5.47
N ASP A 298 4.35 -4.42 -6.04
CA ASP A 298 4.65 -4.54 -7.47
C ASP A 298 4.67 -6.00 -7.94
N PHE A 299 5.16 -6.92 -7.10
CA PHE A 299 5.21 -8.33 -7.46
C PHE A 299 3.80 -8.92 -7.51
N ILE A 300 2.96 -8.60 -6.52
CA ILE A 300 1.59 -9.10 -6.48
C ILE A 300 0.75 -8.48 -7.60
N GLU A 301 0.95 -7.20 -7.90
CA GLU A 301 0.27 -6.53 -9.01
C GLU A 301 0.60 -7.17 -10.36
N ASP A 302 1.90 -7.34 -10.66
CA ASP A 302 2.36 -8.00 -11.88
C ASP A 302 1.78 -9.42 -11.99
N GLN A 303 1.81 -10.17 -10.89
CA GLN A 303 1.33 -11.55 -10.83
C GLN A 303 -0.18 -11.67 -11.00
N LEU A 304 -0.97 -10.75 -10.42
CA LEU A 304 -2.43 -10.70 -10.59
C LEU A 304 -2.81 -10.32 -12.02
N ASN A 305 -2.12 -9.33 -12.59
CA ASN A 305 -2.32 -8.91 -13.97
C ASN A 305 -1.96 -10.03 -14.96
N ASP A 306 -0.88 -10.77 -14.72
CA ASP A 306 -0.52 -11.94 -15.51
C ASP A 306 -1.54 -13.08 -15.36
N TRP A 307 -2.05 -13.32 -14.14
CA TRP A 307 -3.11 -14.29 -13.87
C TRP A 307 -4.39 -13.98 -14.68
N GLY A 308 -4.82 -12.72 -14.68
CA GLY A 308 -6.00 -12.28 -15.42
C GLY A 308 -5.78 -12.24 -16.94
N LYS A 309 -4.63 -11.74 -17.39
CA LYS A 309 -4.29 -11.59 -18.82
C LYS A 309 -4.16 -12.91 -19.55
N TYR A 310 -3.56 -13.91 -18.91
CA TYR A 310 -3.27 -15.21 -19.51
C TYR A 310 -4.30 -16.29 -19.17
N VAL A 311 -5.51 -15.91 -18.75
CA VAL A 311 -6.59 -16.85 -18.39
C VAL A 311 -6.83 -17.95 -19.45
N HIS A 312 -6.83 -17.58 -20.73
CA HIS A 312 -6.94 -18.48 -21.90
C HIS A 312 -5.63 -18.57 -22.71
N GLY A 313 -4.48 -18.34 -22.05
CA GLY A 313 -3.16 -18.34 -22.67
C GLY A 313 -2.84 -17.06 -23.46
N TYR A 314 -1.68 -17.05 -24.12
CA TYR A 314 -1.14 -15.88 -24.81
C TYR A 314 -2.01 -15.39 -25.99
N TRP A 315 -2.59 -16.31 -26.77
CA TRP A 315 -3.30 -16.00 -28.02
C TRP A 315 -4.76 -15.57 -27.83
N ASN A 316 -5.16 -15.18 -26.62
CA ASN A 316 -6.51 -14.68 -26.32
C ASN A 316 -6.68 -13.22 -26.78
N PHE A 317 -6.71 -12.97 -28.09
CA PHE A 317 -6.83 -11.60 -28.63
C PHE A 317 -8.24 -11.02 -28.56
N SER A 318 -9.26 -11.85 -28.36
CA SER A 318 -10.64 -11.42 -28.15
C SER A 318 -10.87 -10.79 -26.77
N ASN A 319 -9.87 -10.83 -25.88
CA ASN A 319 -9.97 -10.42 -24.48
C ASN A 319 -11.06 -11.18 -23.69
N ALA A 320 -11.43 -12.37 -24.14
CA ALA A 320 -12.41 -13.20 -23.45
C ALA A 320 -11.93 -13.49 -22.02
N ASP A 321 -12.78 -13.20 -21.02
CA ASP A 321 -12.54 -13.42 -19.59
C ASP A 321 -11.26 -12.79 -19.02
N LYS A 322 -10.59 -11.88 -19.74
CA LYS A 322 -9.38 -11.24 -19.22
C LYS A 322 -9.73 -10.29 -18.11
N LEU A 323 -9.03 -10.46 -16.99
CA LEU A 323 -9.10 -9.58 -15.84
C LEU A 323 -7.84 -8.74 -15.75
N GLN A 324 -7.98 -7.53 -15.21
CA GLN A 324 -6.88 -6.65 -14.82
C GLN A 324 -7.22 -6.02 -13.47
N THR A 325 -6.19 -5.65 -12.71
CA THR A 325 -6.38 -4.85 -11.50
C THR A 325 -6.97 -3.49 -11.87
N THR A 326 -7.77 -2.92 -10.97
CA THR A 326 -8.41 -1.61 -11.16
C THR A 326 -7.45 -0.49 -10.76
N GLU A 327 -7.26 -0.31 -9.46
CA GLU A 327 -6.35 0.67 -8.86
C GLU A 327 -5.24 -0.05 -8.07
N GLY A 328 -4.29 0.72 -7.54
CA GLY A 328 -3.18 0.20 -6.76
C GLY A 328 -3.63 -0.62 -5.54
N LEU A 329 -2.74 -1.49 -5.07
CA LEU A 329 -3.06 -2.40 -3.97
C LEU A 329 -3.07 -1.64 -2.64
N THR A 330 -4.13 -1.83 -1.87
CA THR A 330 -4.27 -1.23 -0.54
C THR A 330 -4.08 -2.27 0.55
N LEU A 331 -3.31 -1.92 1.59
CA LEU A 331 -3.19 -2.77 2.79
C LEU A 331 -4.49 -2.69 3.60
N ILE A 332 -5.08 -3.86 3.87
CA ILE A 332 -6.22 -4.03 4.79
C ILE A 332 -5.92 -5.14 5.79
N TYR A 333 -6.68 -5.17 6.90
CA TYR A 333 -6.56 -6.21 7.91
C TYR A 333 -7.84 -7.05 7.95
N GLY A 334 -7.68 -8.37 7.91
CA GLY A 334 -8.80 -9.31 8.04
C GLY A 334 -9.17 -9.60 9.50
N GLU A 335 -10.26 -10.36 9.71
CA GLU A 335 -10.74 -10.79 11.04
C GLU A 335 -9.69 -11.54 11.87
N ASN A 336 -8.75 -12.21 11.19
CA ASN A 336 -7.69 -12.99 11.79
C ASN A 336 -6.46 -12.16 12.21
N ASN A 337 -6.58 -10.83 12.17
CA ASN A 337 -5.49 -9.89 12.44
C ASN A 337 -4.29 -10.06 11.49
N LYS A 338 -4.53 -10.60 10.29
CA LYS A 338 -3.53 -10.66 9.22
C LYS A 338 -3.74 -9.51 8.24
N SER A 339 -2.62 -9.08 7.67
CA SER A 339 -2.56 -8.10 6.60
C SER A 339 -2.80 -8.74 5.23
N TYR A 340 -3.57 -8.06 4.40
CA TYR A 340 -3.89 -8.43 3.03
C TYR A 340 -3.69 -7.25 2.09
N TRP A 341 -3.19 -7.54 0.89
CA TRP A 341 -3.31 -6.65 -0.24
C TRP A 341 -4.70 -6.80 -0.85
N TYR A 342 -5.41 -5.68 -0.94
CA TYR A 342 -6.69 -5.58 -1.61
C TYR A 342 -6.55 -4.84 -2.94
N THR A 343 -7.23 -5.35 -3.97
CA THR A 343 -7.47 -4.63 -5.22
C THR A 343 -8.73 -5.18 -5.90
N GLY A 344 -9.46 -4.31 -6.58
CA GLY A 344 -10.51 -4.68 -7.50
C GLY A 344 -9.98 -5.31 -8.78
N LEU A 345 -10.83 -6.14 -9.39
CA LEU A 345 -10.61 -6.72 -10.70
C LEU A 345 -11.71 -6.27 -11.64
N THR A 346 -11.31 -5.83 -12.83
CA THR A 346 -12.23 -5.52 -13.91
C THR A 346 -11.90 -6.30 -15.18
N SER A 347 -12.90 -6.44 -16.05
CA SER A 347 -12.69 -6.95 -17.41
C SER A 347 -11.93 -5.91 -18.23
N VAL A 348 -10.97 -6.39 -19.04
CA VAL A 348 -10.25 -5.54 -19.98
C VAL A 348 -11.26 -4.83 -20.92
N GLY A 349 -11.25 -3.50 -20.92
CA GLY A 349 -12.14 -2.66 -21.74
C GLY A 349 -13.43 -2.17 -21.08
N LYS A 350 -13.65 -2.43 -19.78
CA LYS A 350 -14.78 -1.86 -19.01
C LYS A 350 -14.31 -1.35 -17.65
N GLU A 351 -13.92 -0.09 -17.54
CA GLU A 351 -13.20 0.42 -16.36
C GLU A 351 -14.10 0.77 -15.16
N GLU A 352 -15.41 0.95 -15.37
CA GLU A 352 -16.32 1.47 -14.33
C GLU A 352 -17.04 0.38 -13.50
N SER A 353 -16.96 -0.90 -13.90
CA SER A 353 -17.67 -1.99 -13.20
C SER A 353 -16.70 -3.09 -12.80
N ALA A 354 -16.59 -3.32 -11.50
CA ALA A 354 -15.77 -4.40 -10.96
C ALA A 354 -16.45 -5.74 -11.26
N VAL A 355 -15.66 -6.71 -11.75
CA VAL A 355 -16.05 -8.12 -11.83
C VAL A 355 -15.98 -8.76 -10.43
N GLY A 356 -15.05 -8.29 -9.62
CA GLY A 356 -14.86 -8.76 -8.25
C GLY A 356 -13.63 -8.13 -7.60
N PHE A 357 -13.19 -8.69 -6.49
CA PHE A 357 -12.07 -8.18 -5.70
C PHE A 357 -11.17 -9.32 -5.27
N VAL A 358 -9.89 -9.03 -5.06
CA VAL A 358 -8.91 -10.01 -4.59
C VAL A 358 -8.30 -9.57 -3.27
N LEU A 359 -8.13 -10.54 -2.38
CA LEU A 359 -7.29 -10.44 -1.19
C LEU A 359 -6.09 -11.36 -1.32
N VAL A 360 -4.89 -10.81 -1.18
CA VAL A 360 -3.63 -11.55 -1.16
C VAL A 360 -2.97 -11.37 0.20
N ASP A 361 -2.77 -12.45 0.95
CA ASP A 361 -2.05 -12.40 2.24
C ASP A 361 -0.63 -11.85 2.00
N THR A 362 -0.30 -10.71 2.64
CA THR A 362 0.96 -9.99 2.40
C THR A 362 2.19 -10.74 2.87
N ARG A 363 1.99 -11.88 3.57
CA ARG A 363 3.04 -12.76 4.05
C ARG A 363 3.13 -14.00 3.18
N THR A 364 2.06 -14.78 3.13
CA THR A 364 2.05 -16.12 2.53
C THR A 364 1.76 -16.13 1.04
N LYS A 365 1.25 -15.03 0.47
CA LYS A 365 0.74 -14.93 -0.91
C LYS A 365 -0.56 -15.73 -1.15
N GLU A 366 -1.19 -16.27 -0.11
CA GLU A 366 -2.48 -16.94 -0.25
C GLU A 366 -3.52 -15.96 -0.82
N THR A 367 -4.14 -16.34 -1.94
CA THR A 367 -4.96 -15.44 -2.75
C THR A 367 -6.41 -15.92 -2.79
N THR A 368 -7.34 -15.02 -2.50
CA THR A 368 -8.78 -15.28 -2.57
C THR A 368 -9.46 -14.27 -3.47
N PHE A 369 -10.23 -14.76 -4.45
CA PHE A 369 -11.02 -13.95 -5.38
C PHE A 369 -12.50 -14.00 -5.03
N TYR A 370 -13.10 -12.82 -4.86
CA TYR A 370 -14.51 -12.65 -4.57
C TYR A 370 -15.23 -12.15 -5.82
N LYS A 371 -16.08 -13.00 -6.39
CA LYS A 371 -16.96 -12.63 -7.53
C LYS A 371 -18.14 -11.82 -7.04
N GLN A 372 -17.87 -10.55 -6.74
CA GLN A 372 -18.87 -9.59 -6.30
C GLN A 372 -18.86 -8.41 -7.24
N SER A 373 -19.84 -8.36 -8.15
CA SER A 373 -20.01 -7.20 -9.02
C SER A 373 -20.33 -5.96 -8.20
N GLY A 374 -19.78 -4.83 -8.64
CA GLY A 374 -19.90 -3.60 -7.89
C GLY A 374 -19.18 -2.42 -8.52
N ALA A 375 -19.05 -1.37 -7.73
CA ALA A 375 -18.24 -0.20 -8.02
C ALA A 375 -16.75 -0.60 -8.06
N THR A 376 -16.04 -0.13 -9.09
CA THR A 376 -14.57 -0.03 -8.99
C THR A 376 -14.19 1.10 -8.05
N GLU A 377 -12.94 1.08 -7.60
CA GLU A 377 -12.34 2.13 -6.80
C GLU A 377 -12.43 3.49 -7.51
N PHE A 378 -12.13 3.54 -8.82
CA PHE A 378 -12.31 4.72 -9.65
C PHE A 378 -13.76 5.23 -9.69
N ALA A 379 -14.74 4.33 -9.84
CA ALA A 379 -16.14 4.72 -9.83
C ALA A 379 -16.57 5.27 -8.46
N ALA A 380 -16.04 4.71 -7.36
CA ALA A 380 -16.29 5.21 -6.02
C ALA A 380 -15.69 6.60 -5.80
N GLN A 381 -14.44 6.82 -6.21
CA GLN A 381 -13.78 8.12 -6.20
C GLN A 381 -14.59 9.16 -6.97
N GLY A 382 -14.95 8.84 -8.22
CA GLY A 382 -15.74 9.73 -9.08
C GLY A 382 -17.11 10.07 -8.49
N SER A 383 -17.77 9.11 -7.84
CA SER A 383 -19.05 9.33 -7.15
C SER A 383 -18.90 10.27 -5.95
N ALA A 384 -17.86 10.06 -5.13
CA ALA A 384 -17.56 10.90 -3.98
C ALA A 384 -17.20 12.34 -4.41
N GLU A 385 -16.29 12.50 -5.37
CA GLU A 385 -15.91 13.80 -5.92
C GLU A 385 -17.09 14.51 -6.59
N GLY A 386 -17.90 13.78 -7.36
CA GLY A 386 -19.10 14.32 -8.01
C GLY A 386 -20.13 14.87 -7.02
N LYS A 387 -20.19 14.35 -5.80
CA LYS A 387 -21.09 14.83 -4.74
C LYS A 387 -20.68 16.19 -4.17
N VAL A 388 -19.40 16.56 -4.28
CA VAL A 388 -18.82 17.82 -3.80
C VAL A 388 -18.06 18.55 -4.90
N GLN A 389 -18.51 18.39 -6.15
CA GLN A 389 -17.81 18.89 -7.34
C GLN A 389 -17.54 20.40 -7.26
N GLU A 390 -18.44 21.15 -6.62
CA GLU A 390 -18.31 22.60 -6.42
C GLU A 390 -17.17 23.00 -5.48
N LYS A 391 -16.65 22.07 -4.66
CA LYS A 391 -15.51 22.30 -3.76
C LYS A 391 -14.16 22.05 -4.43
N GLY A 392 -14.15 21.32 -5.55
CA GLY A 392 -12.91 20.91 -6.22
C GLY A 392 -12.08 19.91 -5.41
N TYR A 393 -12.66 19.24 -4.41
CA TYR A 393 -11.92 18.29 -3.58
C TYR A 393 -11.55 17.02 -4.32
N LYS A 394 -10.41 16.44 -3.94
CA LYS A 394 -9.89 15.19 -4.50
C LYS A 394 -9.98 14.06 -3.49
N SER A 395 -10.39 12.90 -3.98
CA SER A 395 -10.53 11.69 -3.17
C SER A 395 -9.20 10.99 -2.95
N SER A 396 -9.02 10.41 -1.78
CA SER A 396 -7.95 9.44 -1.51
C SER A 396 -8.25 8.09 -2.16
N LEU A 397 -7.26 7.19 -2.19
CA LEU A 397 -7.48 5.78 -2.52
C LEU A 397 -8.63 5.20 -1.68
N PRO A 398 -9.65 4.55 -2.27
CA PRO A 398 -10.75 3.95 -1.54
C PRO A 398 -10.28 2.72 -0.76
N ILE A 399 -10.66 2.65 0.51
CA ILE A 399 -10.34 1.50 1.35
C ILE A 399 -11.63 0.74 1.62
N PRO A 400 -11.71 -0.57 1.33
CA PRO A 400 -12.89 -1.37 1.60
C PRO A 400 -12.99 -1.68 3.09
N TYR A 401 -14.15 -1.42 3.67
CA TYR A 401 -14.51 -1.81 5.01
C TYR A 401 -15.86 -2.49 5.02
N ASN A 402 -16.09 -3.27 6.07
CA ASN A 402 -17.42 -3.77 6.38
C ASN A 402 -18.03 -2.87 7.46
N ILE A 403 -18.87 -1.91 7.06
CA ILE A 403 -19.50 -0.97 7.99
C ILE A 403 -20.96 -1.36 8.14
N ASN A 404 -21.37 -1.80 9.34
CA ASN A 404 -22.73 -2.27 9.61
C ASN A 404 -23.21 -3.37 8.66
N ASN A 405 -22.36 -4.36 8.37
CA ASN A 405 -22.61 -5.44 7.40
C ASN A 405 -22.80 -4.97 5.94
N ILE A 406 -22.42 -3.73 5.62
CA ILE A 406 -22.44 -3.19 4.26
C ILE A 406 -20.99 -3.02 3.81
N PRO A 407 -20.54 -3.78 2.79
CA PRO A 407 -19.27 -3.54 2.13
C PRO A 407 -19.24 -2.13 1.54
N THR A 408 -18.36 -1.30 2.08
CA THR A 408 -18.34 0.14 1.86
C THR A 408 -16.91 0.61 1.62
N TYR A 409 -16.70 1.36 0.56
CA TYR A 409 -15.48 2.11 0.36
C TYR A 409 -15.50 3.37 1.21
N VAL A 410 -14.45 3.58 1.98
CA VAL A 410 -14.22 4.83 2.69
C VAL A 410 -13.08 5.58 2.05
N MET A 411 -13.27 6.88 1.88
CA MET A 411 -12.29 7.81 1.34
C MET A 411 -12.28 9.09 2.16
N THR A 412 -11.14 9.77 2.15
CA THR A 412 -11.07 11.18 2.52
C THR A 412 -11.15 12.05 1.28
N LEU A 413 -11.72 13.25 1.43
CA LEU A 413 -11.82 14.28 0.41
C LEU A 413 -10.97 15.48 0.84
N LYS A 414 -10.03 15.85 -0.01
CA LYS A 414 -8.94 16.78 0.31
C LYS A 414 -8.97 18.03 -0.56
N ASP A 415 -8.49 19.12 0.00
CA ASP A 415 -8.17 20.31 -0.78
C ASP A 415 -6.86 20.14 -1.57
N ASP A 416 -6.53 21.12 -2.42
CA ASP A 416 -5.28 21.14 -3.19
C ASP A 416 -4.02 21.16 -2.31
N GLY A 417 -4.16 21.54 -1.03
CA GLY A 417 -3.10 21.48 -0.03
C GLY A 417 -2.89 20.08 0.57
N GLY A 418 -3.68 19.08 0.15
CA GLY A 418 -3.61 17.70 0.64
C GLY A 418 -4.24 17.49 2.01
N LEU A 419 -4.94 18.49 2.57
CA LEU A 419 -5.57 18.40 3.88
C LEU A 419 -6.99 17.86 3.76
N VAL A 420 -7.36 16.95 4.67
CA VAL A 420 -8.70 16.37 4.73
C VAL A 420 -9.71 17.45 5.11
N LYS A 421 -10.78 17.56 4.33
CA LYS A 421 -11.90 18.48 4.57
C LYS A 421 -13.19 17.74 4.81
N MET A 422 -13.39 16.62 4.12
CA MET A 422 -14.61 15.83 4.19
C MET A 422 -14.27 14.34 4.10
N TYR A 423 -15.25 13.52 4.43
CA TYR A 423 -15.20 12.06 4.36
C TYR A 423 -16.29 11.58 3.43
N ALA A 424 -16.01 10.50 2.71
CA ALA A 424 -16.95 9.89 1.79
C ALA A 424 -17.05 8.39 2.05
N MET A 425 -18.28 7.88 1.95
CA MET A 425 -18.62 6.47 2.01
C MET A 425 -19.42 6.10 0.78
N VAL A 426 -18.98 5.08 0.05
CA VAL A 426 -19.64 4.61 -1.17
C VAL A 426 -19.89 3.11 -1.06
N ALA A 427 -21.09 2.65 -1.39
CA ALA A 427 -21.40 1.23 -1.32
C ALA A 427 -20.63 0.48 -2.41
N ILE A 428 -19.92 -0.60 -2.05
CA ILE A 428 -19.19 -1.41 -3.03
C ILE A 428 -20.18 -2.04 -4.02
N SER A 429 -21.39 -2.37 -3.59
CA SER A 429 -22.42 -2.95 -4.47
C SER A 429 -22.98 -1.98 -5.51
N ASP A 430 -22.94 -0.67 -5.25
CA ASP A 430 -23.56 0.36 -6.10
C ASP A 430 -22.93 1.74 -5.84
N TYR A 431 -22.15 2.23 -6.81
CA TYR A 431 -21.45 3.52 -6.70
C TYR A 431 -22.39 4.71 -6.61
N THR A 432 -23.67 4.56 -6.98
CA THR A 432 -24.66 5.65 -6.87
C THR A 432 -25.09 5.90 -5.42
N ILE A 433 -24.84 4.93 -4.52
CA ILE A 433 -25.08 5.07 -3.09
C ILE A 433 -23.84 5.67 -2.44
N VAL A 434 -23.85 7.00 -2.34
CA VAL A 434 -22.76 7.80 -1.77
C VAL A 434 -23.26 8.69 -0.63
N GLY A 435 -22.52 8.70 0.47
CA GLY A 435 -22.67 9.63 1.58
C GLY A 435 -21.39 10.44 1.77
N VAL A 436 -21.53 11.76 1.94
CA VAL A 436 -20.43 12.68 2.27
C VAL A 436 -20.76 13.50 3.51
N GLY A 437 -19.75 13.88 4.27
CA GLY A 437 -19.88 14.72 5.47
C GLY A 437 -18.56 15.34 5.91
N ASN A 438 -18.61 16.37 6.76
CA ASN A 438 -17.40 17.02 7.28
C ASN A 438 -16.74 16.24 8.43
N SER A 439 -17.43 15.21 8.94
CA SER A 439 -16.92 14.24 9.89
C SER A 439 -17.28 12.82 9.44
N MET A 440 -16.55 11.82 9.92
CA MET A 440 -16.86 10.41 9.68
C MET A 440 -18.31 10.06 10.05
N ARG A 441 -18.79 10.54 11.21
CA ARG A 441 -20.20 10.38 11.64
C ARG A 441 -21.18 10.95 10.62
N GLU A 442 -20.97 12.19 10.18
CA GLU A 442 -21.85 12.84 9.19
C GLU A 442 -21.88 12.06 7.88
N ALA A 443 -20.71 11.59 7.41
CA ALA A 443 -20.62 10.76 6.21
C ALA A 443 -21.38 9.43 6.37
N LEU A 444 -21.26 8.78 7.54
CA LEU A 444 -22.01 7.55 7.84
C LEU A 444 -23.53 7.78 7.87
N THR A 445 -24.00 8.84 8.55
CA THR A 445 -25.43 9.17 8.57
C THR A 445 -25.96 9.45 7.17
N SER A 446 -25.21 10.22 6.38
CA SER A 446 -25.51 10.53 4.97
C SER A 446 -25.58 9.26 4.11
N PHE A 447 -24.61 8.36 4.29
CA PHE A 447 -24.52 7.08 3.59
C PHE A 447 -25.68 6.13 3.95
N LYS A 448 -25.96 5.94 5.24
CA LYS A 448 -27.11 5.14 5.72
C LYS A 448 -28.42 5.66 5.15
N SER A 449 -28.59 6.99 5.09
CA SER A 449 -29.77 7.62 4.51
C SER A 449 -29.90 7.32 3.02
N ALA A 450 -28.82 7.49 2.25
CA ALA A 450 -28.79 7.15 0.82
C ALA A 450 -29.08 5.66 0.58
N TYR A 451 -28.47 4.77 1.36
CA TYR A 451 -28.66 3.33 1.24
C TYR A 451 -30.11 2.90 1.51
N ASN A 452 -30.75 3.45 2.55
CA ASN A 452 -32.15 3.15 2.88
C ASN A 452 -33.14 3.70 1.83
N MET A 453 -32.84 4.85 1.21
CA MET A 453 -33.66 5.40 0.13
C MET A 453 -33.63 4.51 -1.12
N THR A 454 -32.47 3.96 -1.46
CA THR A 454 -32.32 3.02 -2.60
C THR A 454 -32.92 1.64 -2.28
N GLY A 455 -32.71 1.13 -1.07
CA GLY A 455 -33.28 -0.14 -0.58
C GLY A 455 -34.81 -0.14 -0.51
N SER A 456 -35.46 1.03 -0.50
CA SER A 456 -36.92 1.14 -0.61
C SER A 456 -37.47 0.78 -2.01
N LYS A 457 -36.60 0.54 -3.01
CA LYS A 457 -36.97 0.09 -4.38
C LYS A 457 -36.68 -1.38 -4.68
N LEU A 458 -35.96 -2.10 -3.81
CA LEU A 458 -35.62 -3.53 -3.99
C LEU A 458 -35.98 -4.29 -2.71
N ASN A 459 -36.85 -5.30 -2.84
CA ASN A 459 -37.42 -6.10 -1.76
C ASN A 459 -36.55 -6.23 -0.49
N SER A 460 -37.12 -5.73 0.61
CA SER A 460 -36.62 -5.82 1.98
C SER A 460 -36.30 -7.27 2.38
N SER A 461 -35.05 -7.66 2.19
CA SER A 461 -34.39 -8.70 2.97
C SER A 461 -33.12 -8.05 3.55
N SER A 462 -33.32 -7.16 4.52
CA SER A 462 -32.20 -6.53 5.23
C SER A 462 -31.40 -7.61 5.94
N LEU A 463 -30.13 -7.75 5.57
CA LEU A 463 -29.14 -8.64 6.15
C LEU A 463 -28.62 -8.17 7.53
N THR A 464 -29.16 -7.07 8.08
CA THR A 464 -28.91 -6.65 9.47
C THR A 464 -30.07 -7.04 10.37
N ASN A 465 -29.76 -7.64 11.52
CA ASN A 465 -30.71 -7.88 12.60
C ASN A 465 -31.14 -6.54 13.21
N LYS A 466 -32.05 -5.83 12.55
CA LYS A 466 -32.63 -4.61 13.09
C LYS A 466 -33.42 -4.95 14.35
N LYS A 467 -32.98 -4.42 15.50
CA LYS A 467 -33.72 -4.54 16.75
C LYS A 467 -34.75 -3.42 16.82
N GLN A 468 -35.98 -3.80 17.14
CA GLN A 468 -37.05 -2.86 17.38
C GLN A 468 -37.26 -2.72 18.89
N LEU A 469 -37.21 -1.49 19.39
CA LEU A 469 -37.37 -1.17 20.79
C LEU A 469 -38.57 -0.23 20.97
N LYS A 470 -39.50 -0.64 21.82
CA LYS A 470 -40.56 0.22 22.35
C LYS A 470 -40.17 0.60 23.77
N THR A 471 -39.99 1.88 24.03
CA THR A 471 -39.45 2.35 25.31
C THR A 471 -39.83 3.82 25.55
N VAL A 472 -39.37 4.39 26.65
CA VAL A 472 -39.61 5.77 27.06
C VAL A 472 -38.31 6.55 27.02
N VAL A 473 -38.35 7.78 26.48
CA VAL A 473 -37.22 8.71 26.45
C VAL A 473 -36.93 9.20 27.87
N THR A 474 -35.70 8.99 28.35
CA THR A 474 -35.24 9.44 29.68
C THR A 474 -34.49 10.76 29.63
N ARG A 475 -33.77 11.03 28.53
CA ARG A 475 -33.10 12.31 28.24
C ARG A 475 -33.11 12.51 26.74
N ILE A 476 -33.25 13.75 26.28
CA ILE A 476 -33.08 14.12 24.89
C ILE A 476 -32.43 15.50 24.82
N THR A 477 -31.47 15.67 23.91
CA THR A 477 -30.81 16.95 23.65
C THR A 477 -30.48 17.04 22.17
N ASN A 478 -30.39 18.27 21.65
CA ASN A 478 -29.95 18.49 20.28
C ASN A 478 -28.54 19.07 20.27
N ASP A 479 -27.77 18.66 19.28
CA ASP A 479 -26.45 19.20 18.97
C ASP A 479 -26.44 19.60 17.50
N VAL A 480 -26.07 20.85 17.22
CA VAL A 480 -26.02 21.39 15.87
C VAL A 480 -24.57 21.37 15.40
N LYS A 481 -24.28 20.46 14.47
CA LYS A 481 -22.95 20.32 13.86
C LYS A 481 -23.05 20.62 12.37
N ASN A 482 -22.27 21.58 11.91
CA ASN A 482 -22.17 21.95 10.49
C ASN A 482 -23.52 22.23 9.81
N GLY A 483 -24.44 22.88 10.54
CA GLY A 483 -25.78 23.21 10.03
C GLY A 483 -26.82 22.07 10.10
N ASN A 484 -26.40 20.86 10.48
CA ASN A 484 -27.29 19.73 10.71
C ASN A 484 -27.64 19.59 12.19
N SER A 485 -28.91 19.34 12.50
CA SER A 485 -29.38 19.07 13.87
C SER A 485 -29.42 17.57 14.14
N PHE A 486 -28.63 17.13 15.12
CA PHE A 486 -28.60 15.76 15.63
C PHE A 486 -29.26 15.71 17.00
N TYR A 487 -30.18 14.77 17.20
CA TYR A 487 -30.91 14.59 18.45
C TYR A 487 -30.38 13.35 19.16
N TYR A 488 -29.69 13.56 20.27
CA TYR A 488 -29.15 12.51 21.12
C TYR A 488 -30.14 12.23 22.26
N PHE A 489 -30.48 10.97 22.46
CA PHE A 489 -31.41 10.58 23.51
C PHE A 489 -31.04 9.26 24.18
N THR A 490 -31.45 9.11 25.42
CA THR A 490 -31.32 7.85 26.19
C THR A 490 -32.70 7.30 26.46
N THR A 491 -32.77 5.99 26.71
CA THR A 491 -34.04 5.29 26.94
C THR A 491 -33.99 4.52 28.25
N LYS A 492 -35.17 4.19 28.78
CA LYS A 492 -35.28 3.46 30.06
C LYS A 492 -34.70 2.04 30.00
N ASP A 493 -34.89 1.38 28.86
CA ASP A 493 -34.69 -0.08 28.74
C ASP A 493 -33.43 -0.45 27.91
N TYR A 494 -32.61 0.54 27.54
CA TYR A 494 -31.40 0.33 26.75
C TYR A 494 -30.30 1.33 27.16
N PRO A 495 -29.10 0.86 27.53
CA PRO A 495 -28.07 1.69 28.17
C PRO A 495 -27.32 2.63 27.21
N ASN A 496 -27.29 2.32 25.91
CA ASN A 496 -26.57 3.11 24.92
C ASN A 496 -27.27 4.45 24.64
N ILE A 497 -26.49 5.43 24.14
CA ILE A 497 -27.04 6.70 23.66
C ILE A 497 -27.53 6.47 22.23
N PHE A 498 -28.74 6.90 21.92
CA PHE A 498 -29.25 6.90 20.55
C PHE A 498 -29.08 8.28 19.91
N VAL A 499 -28.83 8.31 18.60
CA VAL A 499 -28.82 9.54 17.83
C VAL A 499 -29.65 9.41 16.57
N GLY A 500 -30.36 10.48 16.21
CA GLY A 500 -31.08 10.59 14.94
C GLY A 500 -31.13 12.03 14.45
N SER A 501 -31.55 12.24 13.21
CA SER A 501 -31.76 13.57 12.63
C SER A 501 -33.21 13.72 12.17
N SER A 502 -33.63 14.97 11.93
CA SER A 502 -34.96 15.24 11.36
C SER A 502 -35.20 14.59 9.99
N GLN A 503 -34.13 14.20 9.28
CA GLN A 503 -34.23 13.44 8.02
C GLN A 503 -34.78 12.03 8.23
N ILE A 504 -34.51 11.42 9.40
CA ILE A 504 -35.04 10.10 9.77
C ILE A 504 -36.49 10.22 10.23
N SER A 505 -36.80 11.24 11.04
CA SER A 505 -38.17 11.49 11.51
C SER A 505 -38.37 12.94 11.94
N ASN A 506 -39.42 13.56 11.39
CA ASN A 506 -39.87 14.90 11.79
C ASN A 506 -40.39 14.96 13.25
N GLN A 507 -40.49 13.82 13.94
CA GLN A 507 -40.96 13.75 15.33
C GLN A 507 -39.82 13.91 16.34
N LEU A 508 -38.56 13.75 15.93
CA LEU A 508 -37.39 13.92 16.79
C LEU A 508 -37.30 15.35 17.39
N PRO A 509 -37.44 16.43 16.61
CA PRO A 509 -37.35 17.81 17.14
C PRO A 509 -38.36 18.16 18.22
N VAL A 510 -39.51 17.47 18.23
CA VAL A 510 -40.65 17.76 19.10
C VAL A 510 -40.83 16.74 20.22
N THR A 511 -40.00 15.69 20.26
CA THR A 511 -40.04 14.67 21.31
C THR A 511 -39.49 15.22 22.63
N ILE A 512 -40.16 14.91 23.73
CA ILE A 512 -39.74 15.33 25.08
C ILE A 512 -39.47 14.12 26.00
N VAL A 513 -38.81 14.39 27.12
CA VAL A 513 -38.59 13.38 28.17
C VAL A 513 -39.94 12.86 28.69
N GLY A 514 -40.08 11.53 28.78
CA GLY A 514 -41.32 10.86 29.16
C GLY A 514 -42.17 10.36 28.00
N ASP A 515 -41.87 10.77 26.76
CA ASP A 515 -42.57 10.26 25.58
C ASP A 515 -42.25 8.78 25.33
N SER A 516 -43.30 8.02 25.00
CA SER A 516 -43.20 6.65 24.49
C SER A 516 -42.84 6.65 23.02
N ILE A 517 -41.75 5.97 22.70
CA ILE A 517 -41.20 5.89 21.35
C ILE A 517 -41.08 4.45 20.87
N LYS A 518 -41.06 4.29 19.56
CA LYS A 518 -40.75 3.07 18.85
C LYS A 518 -39.58 3.38 17.91
N VAL A 519 -38.44 2.76 18.17
CA VAL A 519 -37.22 2.95 17.38
C VAL A 519 -36.75 1.62 16.81
N SER A 520 -36.14 1.69 15.63
CA SER A 520 -35.43 0.55 15.04
C SER A 520 -33.99 0.96 14.80
N PHE A 521 -33.05 0.11 15.20
CA PHE A 521 -31.62 0.35 15.06
C PHE A 521 -30.91 -0.96 14.74
N ASP A 522 -29.74 -0.86 14.13
CA ASP A 522 -28.87 -2.01 13.92
C ASP A 522 -28.16 -2.32 15.25
N VAL A 523 -28.08 -3.61 15.62
CA VAL A 523 -27.36 -4.00 16.84
C VAL A 523 -25.86 -3.91 16.56
N ASP A 524 -25.21 -2.89 17.09
CA ASP A 524 -23.77 -2.66 17.02
C ASP A 524 -23.14 -2.67 18.43
N ASN A 525 -21.81 -2.62 18.49
CA ASN A 525 -21.04 -2.48 19.72
C ASN A 525 -20.66 -1.01 19.99
N GLU A 526 -21.34 -0.04 19.37
CA GLU A 526 -21.01 1.38 19.52
C GLU A 526 -21.61 1.95 20.82
N GLU A 527 -20.91 2.91 21.44
CA GLU A 527 -21.45 3.63 22.61
C GLU A 527 -22.67 4.50 22.22
N VAL A 528 -22.69 4.99 20.97
CA VAL A 528 -23.75 5.84 20.43
C VAL A 528 -24.34 5.26 19.15
N ILE A 529 -25.57 4.76 19.22
CA ILE A 529 -26.26 4.03 18.16
C ILE A 529 -27.11 4.95 17.30
N ASP A 530 -26.94 4.90 15.98
CA ASP A 530 -27.83 5.60 15.04
C ASP A 530 -29.19 4.90 14.92
N VAL A 531 -30.29 5.65 15.05
CA VAL A 531 -31.62 5.09 14.76
C VAL A 531 -31.91 5.08 13.26
N SER A 532 -32.37 3.95 12.75
CA SER A 532 -32.82 3.80 11.36
C SER A 532 -34.27 4.26 11.16
N THR A 533 -35.10 4.12 12.20
CA THR A 533 -36.49 4.63 12.21
C THR A 533 -36.81 5.18 13.58
N PHE A 534 -37.58 6.27 13.63
CA PHE A 534 -38.05 6.85 14.88
C PHE A 534 -39.52 7.23 14.79
N GLU A 535 -40.31 6.73 15.73
CA GLU A 535 -41.73 7.04 15.87
C GLU A 535 -42.04 7.37 17.35
N ASN A 536 -42.50 8.58 17.61
CA ASN A 536 -43.09 9.00 18.88
C ASN A 536 -44.57 8.60 18.92
N THR A 537 -44.84 7.51 19.65
CA THR A 537 -46.20 6.95 19.78
C THR A 537 -47.10 7.78 20.69
N THR A 538 -46.55 8.69 21.50
CA THR A 538 -47.32 9.60 22.36
C THR A 538 -48.06 10.65 21.54
N MET A 539 -47.47 11.08 20.42
CA MET A 539 -48.06 12.08 19.53
C MET A 539 -49.17 11.53 18.63
N LYS A 540 -49.38 10.21 18.58
CA LYS A 540 -50.48 9.58 17.82
C LYS A 540 -51.85 9.70 18.48
N LYS A 541 -52.03 10.55 19.49
CA LYS A 541 -53.35 10.83 20.08
C LYS A 541 -54.16 11.75 19.16
N LYS A 542 -54.86 11.09 18.22
CA LYS A 542 -55.91 11.54 17.28
C LYS A 542 -55.52 12.58 16.24
#